data_AF-A0A1G5YD74-F1
#
_entry.id   AF-A0A1G5YD74-F1
#
_cell.length_a   1.000
_cell.length_b   1.000
_cell.length_c   1.000
_cell.angle_alpha   90.00
_cell.angle_beta   90.00
_cell.angle_gamma   90.00
#
_symmetry.space_group_name_H-M   'P 1'
#
loop_
_entity.id
_entity.type
_entity.pdbx_description
1 polymer ?
#
loop_
_entity_poly.entity_id
_entity_poly.type
_entity_poly.pdbx_seq_one_letter_code
_entity_poly.pdbx_strand_id
1 'polypeptide(L)'
;MIRDESEKELLLFFQEMKEKDLEIPTPDFPEVAEARTINWWIPLGIAASLLLGFFLFPKQESSPEAPVDVIIITLKQDVNQEQQILIEEKTYLETWESPTSSLLAEY
;
A
#
# COMPACT_ATOMS: atom_id res chain seq x y z
N MET A 1 13.64 26.47 70.80
CA MET A 1 13.91 27.88 70.39
C MET A 1 14.77 27.96 69.13
N ILE A 2 15.76 27.07 68.96
CA ILE A 2 16.71 27.04 67.81
C ILE A 2 16.02 26.91 66.42
N ARG A 3 14.88 26.22 66.33
CA ARG A 3 14.20 25.97 65.04
C ARG A 3 13.60 27.22 64.38
N ASP A 4 13.12 28.17 65.19
CA ASP A 4 12.49 29.41 64.71
C ASP A 4 13.55 30.43 64.21
N GLU A 5 14.74 30.43 64.80
CA GLU A 5 15.85 31.26 64.33
C GLU A 5 16.40 30.77 62.99
N SER A 6 16.56 29.45 62.82
CA SER A 6 16.99 28.87 61.54
C SER A 6 16.00 29.10 60.40
N GLU A 7 14.69 29.10 60.68
CA GLU A 7 13.66 29.38 59.66
C GLU A 7 13.70 30.86 59.23
N LYS A 8 13.94 31.78 60.17
CA LYS A 8 14.11 33.21 59.88
C LYS A 8 15.38 33.51 59.09
N GLU A 9 16.49 32.87 59.44
CA GLU A 9 17.75 32.99 58.69
C GLU A 9 17.60 32.48 57.24
N LEU A 10 16.90 31.36 57.05
CA LEU A 10 16.63 30.84 55.70
C LEU A 10 15.77 31.80 54.88
N LEU A 11 14.74 32.40 55.48
CA LEU A 11 13.89 33.37 54.78
C LEU A 11 14.68 34.61 54.32
N LEU A 12 15.55 35.13 55.19
CA LEU A 12 16.43 36.25 54.85
C LEU A 12 17.42 35.89 53.73
N PHE A 13 17.99 34.69 53.78
CA PHE A 13 18.88 34.18 52.75
C PHE A 13 18.20 34.12 51.38
N PHE A 14 16.99 33.56 51.29
CA PHE A 14 16.25 33.51 50.03
C PHE A 14 15.77 34.87 49.55
N GLN A 15 15.47 35.79 50.47
CA GLN A 15 15.12 37.16 50.12
C GLN A 15 16.30 37.90 49.45
N GLU A 16 17.48 37.84 50.06
CA GLU A 16 18.69 38.45 49.50
C GLU A 16 19.07 37.84 48.15
N MET A 17 18.94 36.52 48.01
CA MET A 17 19.18 35.83 46.74
C MET A 17 18.22 36.31 45.63
N LYS A 18 16.94 36.47 45.95
CA LYS A 18 15.93 36.94 45.00
C LYS A 18 16.17 38.39 44.57
N GLU A 19 16.57 39.26 45.49
CA GLU A 19 16.91 40.65 45.16
C GLU A 19 18.09 40.71 44.17
N LYS A 20 19.11 39.88 44.37
CA LYS A 20 20.26 39.77 43.45
C LYS A 20 19.88 39.20 42.09
N ASP A 21 18.95 38.24 42.04
CA ASP A 21 18.49 37.63 40.78
C ASP A 21 17.70 38.62 39.90
N LEU A 22 16.97 39.55 40.52
CA LEU A 22 16.22 40.59 39.83
C LEU A 22 17.10 41.65 39.14
N GLU A 23 18.34 41.85 39.62
CA GLU A 23 19.30 42.75 38.99
C GLU A 23 19.93 42.16 37.73
N ILE A 24 19.81 40.84 37.53
CA ILE A 24 20.35 40.15 36.37
C ILE A 24 19.36 40.34 35.21
N PRO A 25 19.77 40.99 34.09
CA PRO A 25 18.90 41.12 32.95
C PRO A 25 18.62 39.73 32.36
N THR A 26 17.35 39.38 32.23
CA THR A 26 16.94 38.17 31.52
C THR A 26 17.41 38.25 30.07
N PRO A 27 18.13 37.24 29.56
CA PRO A 27 18.58 37.24 28.17
C PRO A 27 17.37 37.16 27.23
N ASP A 28 17.44 37.88 26.11
CA ASP A 28 16.43 37.78 25.07
C ASP A 28 16.48 36.38 24.46
N PHE A 29 15.43 35.61 24.66
CA PHE A 29 15.22 34.36 23.95
C PHE A 29 14.65 34.68 22.57
N PRO A 30 15.17 34.08 21.49
CA PRO A 30 14.57 34.24 20.19
C PRO A 30 13.13 33.73 20.25
N GLU A 31 12.17 34.56 19.86
CA GLU A 31 10.81 34.11 19.61
C GLU A 31 10.88 32.95 18.63
N VAL A 32 10.32 31.80 19.03
CA VAL A 32 10.16 30.66 18.11
C VAL A 32 9.35 31.17 16.93
N ALA A 33 10.01 31.37 15.80
CA ALA A 33 9.35 31.81 14.57
C ALA A 33 8.16 30.88 14.33
N GLU A 34 6.95 31.41 14.46
CA GLU A 34 5.73 30.63 14.29
C GLU A 34 5.84 29.87 12.97
N ALA A 35 5.56 28.57 13.04
CA ALA A 35 5.78 27.64 11.94
C ALA A 35 5.18 28.22 10.66
N ARG A 36 6.06 28.62 9.73
CA ARG A 36 5.70 29.15 8.41
C ARG A 36 4.60 28.27 7.83
N THR A 37 3.47 28.90 7.53
CA THR A 37 2.33 28.35 6.82
C THR A 37 2.75 27.30 5.79
N ILE A 38 2.22 26.08 5.91
CA ILE A 38 2.48 25.01 4.94
C ILE A 38 2.13 25.54 3.55
N ASN A 39 3.16 25.58 2.70
CA ASN A 39 3.04 26.07 1.33
C ASN A 39 2.20 25.09 0.50
N TRP A 40 0.89 25.38 0.35
CA TRP A 40 -0.09 24.48 -0.27
C TRP A 40 0.16 24.20 -1.76
N TRP A 41 1.11 24.90 -2.37
CA TRP A 41 1.52 24.72 -3.76
C TRP A 41 2.16 23.35 -4.02
N ILE A 42 2.90 22.81 -3.04
CA ILE A 42 3.54 21.48 -3.15
C ILE A 42 2.49 20.36 -3.20
N PRO A 43 1.58 20.22 -2.20
CA PRO A 43 0.56 19.17 -2.26
C PRO A 43 -0.38 19.35 -3.45
N LEU A 44 -0.68 20.58 -3.85
CA LEU A 44 -1.51 20.85 -5.03
C LEU A 44 -0.84 20.38 -6.33
N GLY A 45 0.46 20.62 -6.49
CA GLY A 45 1.23 20.15 -7.66
C GLY A 45 1.28 18.62 -7.75
N ILE A 46 1.43 17.93 -6.62
CA ILE A 46 1.42 16.47 -6.56
C ILE A 46 0.04 15.94 -6.98
N ALA A 47 -1.05 16.50 -6.44
CA ALA A 47 -2.41 16.08 -6.80
C ALA A 47 -2.71 16.29 -8.29
N ALA A 48 -2.30 17.43 -8.85
CA ALA A 48 -2.46 17.72 -10.28
C ALA A 48 -1.69 16.72 -11.16
N SER A 49 -0.47 16.37 -10.75
CA SER A 49 0.38 15.41 -11.47
C SER A 49 -0.22 14.00 -11.46
N LEU A 50 -0.77 13.56 -10.32
CA LEU A 50 -1.45 12.27 -10.20
C LEU A 50 -2.73 12.21 -11.05
N LEU A 51 -3.53 13.28 -11.05
CA LEU A 51 -4.74 13.37 -11.89
C LEU A 51 -4.41 13.29 -13.38
N LEU A 52 -3.39 14.04 -13.82
CA LEU A 52 -2.92 14.00 -15.21
C LEU A 52 -2.39 12.62 -15.59
N GLY A 53 -1.56 12.01 -14.72
CA GLY A 53 -1.02 10.67 -14.93
C GLY A 53 -2.11 9.61 -15.04
N PHE A 54 -3.16 9.70 -14.20
CA PHE A 54 -4.31 8.80 -14.27
C PHE A 54 -5.14 9.01 -15.54
N PHE A 55 -5.42 10.26 -15.91
CA PHE A 55 -6.24 10.58 -17.09
C PHE A 55 -5.56 10.20 -18.40
N LEU A 56 -4.23 10.37 -18.48
CA LEU A 56 -3.44 10.03 -19.65
C LEU A 56 -3.01 8.55 -19.67
N PHE A 57 -3.31 7.77 -18.64
CA PHE A 57 -2.92 6.36 -18.59
C PHE A 57 -3.68 5.61 -19.70
N PRO A 58 -2.97 5.05 -20.70
CA PRO A 58 -3.63 4.31 -21.76
C PRO A 58 -4.33 3.11 -21.13
N LYS A 59 -5.61 2.92 -21.49
CA LYS A 59 -6.33 1.70 -21.12
C LYS A 59 -5.60 0.55 -21.78
N GLN A 60 -5.11 -0.38 -20.96
CA GLN A 60 -4.54 -1.61 -21.45
C GLN A 60 -5.64 -2.32 -22.25
N GLU A 61 -5.45 -2.41 -23.57
CA GLU A 61 -6.31 -3.24 -24.40
C GLU A 61 -6.23 -4.66 -23.84
N SER A 62 -7.39 -5.29 -23.63
CA SER A 62 -7.42 -6.71 -23.26
C SER A 62 -6.63 -7.45 -24.32
N SER A 63 -5.56 -8.15 -23.91
CA SER A 63 -4.77 -8.98 -24.80
C SER A 63 -5.73 -9.79 -25.68
N PRO A 64 -5.53 -9.83 -27.00
CA PRO A 64 -6.34 -10.70 -27.85
C PRO A 64 -6.27 -12.11 -27.26
N GLU A 65 -7.44 -12.77 -27.23
CA GLU A 65 -7.55 -14.16 -26.81
C GLU A 65 -6.51 -14.97 -27.56
N ALA A 66 -5.69 -15.74 -26.83
CA ALA A 66 -4.58 -16.47 -27.42
C ALA A 66 -5.13 -17.40 -28.52
N PRO A 67 -4.47 -17.49 -29.69
CA PRO A 67 -4.92 -18.37 -30.76
C PRO A 67 -5.02 -19.81 -30.22
N VAL A 68 -6.08 -20.50 -30.64
CA VAL A 68 -6.27 -21.92 -30.28
C VAL A 68 -5.17 -22.73 -30.94
N ASP A 69 -4.28 -23.30 -30.12
CA ASP A 69 -3.15 -24.10 -30.60
C ASP A 69 -3.52 -25.59 -30.77
N VAL A 70 -4.60 -26.07 -30.13
CA VAL A 70 -4.97 -27.50 -30.12
C VAL A 70 -6.46 -27.72 -30.37
N ILE A 71 -6.76 -28.61 -31.33
CA ILE A 71 -8.11 -29.12 -31.63
C ILE A 71 -8.18 -30.58 -31.18
N ILE A 72 -9.10 -30.89 -30.25
CA ILE A 72 -9.33 -32.26 -29.76
C ILE A 72 -10.62 -32.78 -30.39
N ILE A 73 -10.52 -33.90 -31.13
CA ILE A 73 -11.66 -34.57 -31.75
C ILE A 73 -11.91 -35.88 -30.99
N THR A 74 -13.07 -35.99 -30.33
CA THR A 74 -13.44 -37.16 -29.54
C THR A 74 -14.70 -37.82 -30.09
N LEU A 75 -14.69 -39.14 -30.22
CA LEU A 75 -15.87 -39.94 -30.52
C LEU A 75 -16.50 -40.40 -29.22
N LYS A 76 -17.74 -39.96 -28.93
CA LYS A 76 -18.47 -40.35 -27.72
C LYS A 76 -19.75 -41.08 -28.11
N GLN A 77 -20.08 -42.15 -27.39
CA GLN A 77 -21.36 -42.84 -27.52
C GLN A 77 -22.36 -42.27 -26.50
N ASP A 78 -23.53 -41.86 -26.98
CA ASP A 78 -24.63 -41.35 -26.14
C ASP A 78 -25.42 -42.51 -25.49
N VAL A 79 -26.28 -42.18 -24.52
CA VAL A 79 -27.16 -43.11 -23.79
C VAL A 79 -28.01 -43.95 -24.74
N ASN A 80 -28.34 -43.41 -25.91
CA ASN A 80 -29.10 -44.10 -26.98
C ASN A 80 -28.23 -44.94 -27.93
N GLN A 81 -26.96 -45.19 -27.58
CA GLN A 81 -25.98 -45.91 -28.40
C GLN A 81 -25.59 -45.24 -29.73
N GLU A 82 -25.97 -43.98 -29.92
CA GLU A 82 -25.57 -43.21 -31.10
C GLU A 82 -24.16 -42.63 -30.93
N GLN A 83 -23.38 -42.65 -31.99
CA GLN A 83 -22.03 -42.07 -32.02
C GLN A 83 -22.12 -40.57 -32.33
N GLN A 84 -21.50 -39.75 -31.48
CA GLN A 84 -21.43 -38.30 -31.61
C GLN A 84 -19.97 -37.85 -31.63
N ILE A 85 -19.65 -36.89 -32.51
CA ILE A 85 -18.32 -36.29 -32.60
C ILE A 85 -18.34 -35.01 -31.77
N LEU A 86 -17.48 -34.95 -30.75
CA LEU A 86 -17.26 -33.76 -29.93
C LEU A 86 -15.94 -33.09 -30.35
N ILE A 87 -16.01 -31.80 -30.64
CA ILE A 87 -14.86 -30.97 -31.01
C ILE A 87 -14.63 -29.96 -29.89
N GLU A 88 -13.46 -30.03 -29.26
CA GLU A 88 -13.05 -29.09 -28.20
C GLU A 88 -11.83 -28.30 -28.66
N GLU A 89 -11.89 -26.98 -28.52
CA GLU A 89 -10.81 -26.04 -28.79
C GLU A 89 -10.12 -25.68 -27.46
N LYS A 90 -8.83 -25.99 -27.33
CA LYS A 90 -8.05 -25.73 -26.09
C LYS A 90 -6.71 -25.06 -26.40
N THR A 91 -6.26 -24.19 -25.50
CA THR A 91 -4.97 -23.50 -25.61
C THR A 91 -3.80 -24.35 -25.08
N TYR A 92 -4.07 -25.44 -24.35
CA TYR A 92 -3.04 -26.36 -23.82
C TYR A 92 -3.58 -27.79 -23.65
N LEU A 93 -2.70 -28.77 -23.83
CA LEU A 93 -2.95 -30.18 -23.50
C LEU A 93 -2.31 -30.50 -22.14
N GLU A 94 -3.11 -30.83 -21.14
CA GLU A 94 -2.62 -31.21 -19.81
C GLU A 94 -1.92 -32.59 -19.80
N THR A 95 -2.17 -33.45 -20.78
CA THR A 95 -1.57 -34.79 -20.90
C THR A 95 -1.52 -35.21 -22.38
N TRP A 96 -0.40 -35.80 -22.83
CA TRP A 96 -0.20 -36.27 -24.22
C TRP A 96 -0.86 -37.61 -24.53
N GLU A 97 -1.46 -38.26 -23.54
CA GLU A 97 -2.19 -39.49 -23.74
C GLU A 97 -3.53 -39.20 -24.39
N SER A 98 -3.75 -39.84 -25.54
CA SER A 98 -5.05 -39.83 -26.19
C SER A 98 -6.12 -40.32 -25.20
N PRO A 99 -7.24 -39.59 -25.00
CA PRO A 99 -8.36 -40.07 -24.19
C PRO A 99 -9.06 -41.30 -24.79
N THR A 100 -8.50 -41.87 -25.87
CA THR A 100 -8.90 -43.15 -26.47
C THR A 100 -8.42 -44.31 -25.59
N SER A 101 -8.94 -44.40 -24.38
CA SER A 101 -8.93 -45.67 -23.66
C SER A 101 -9.91 -46.59 -24.38
N SER A 102 -9.43 -47.68 -24.96
CA SER A 102 -10.25 -48.81 -25.45
C SER A 102 -10.78 -48.80 -26.91
N LEU A 103 -9.93 -48.57 -27.92
CA LEU A 103 -10.23 -49.05 -29.29
C LEU A 103 -9.16 -49.96 -29.91
N LEU A 104 -8.02 -50.18 -29.24
CA LEU A 104 -6.94 -51.06 -29.73
C LEU A 104 -6.78 -52.35 -28.91
N ALA A 105 -7.75 -52.69 -28.05
CA ALA A 105 -7.66 -53.85 -27.18
C ALA A 105 -8.88 -54.77 -27.33
N GLU A 106 -9.13 -55.27 -28.54
CA GLU A 106 -9.93 -56.48 -28.77
C GLU A 106 -9.29 -57.22 -29.97
N TYR A 107 -8.66 -58.37 -29.68
CA TYR A 107 -8.22 -59.37 -30.66
C TYR A 107 -9.28 -60.47 -30.75
#